data_AF-A0A355K903-F1
#
_entry.id   AF-A0A355K903-F1
#
_cell.length_a   1.000
_cell.length_b   1.000
_cell.length_c   1.000
_cell.angle_alpha   90.00
_cell.angle_beta   90.00
_cell.angle_gamma   90.00
#
_symmetry.space_group_name_H-M   'P 1'
#
loop_
_entity.id
_entity.type
_entity.pdbx_description
1 polymer ?
#
loop_
_entity_poly.entity_id
_entity_poly.type
_entity_poly.pdbx_seq_one_letter_code
_entity_poly.pdbx_strand_id
1 'polypeptide(L)'
;MADPRTVAYDDLESLAGQEVGVSDWHTIDQDRVNMFAEATGDHQWIHVDVERATKELGSPIAHGFLTLSLLPMLGSEVLRVSGTTRGINYGSDKVRFTNMV
;
A
#
# COMPACT_ATOMS: atom_id res chain seq x y z
N MET A 1 2.73 2.94 16.86
CA MET A 1 1.53 2.12 16.61
C MET A 1 0.35 2.84 17.22
N ALA A 2 -0.32 3.64 16.40
CA ALA A 2 -1.67 4.08 16.71
C ALA A 2 -2.55 2.85 16.97
N ASP A 3 -3.43 2.92 17.97
CA ASP A 3 -4.40 1.87 18.24
C ASP A 3 -5.53 2.00 17.21
N PRO A 4 -5.76 1.02 16.31
CA PRO A 4 -6.74 1.15 15.25
C PRO A 4 -8.15 1.29 15.82
N ARG A 5 -8.92 2.22 15.26
CA ARG A 5 -10.33 2.39 15.61
C ARG A 5 -11.07 1.09 15.34
N THR A 6 -11.75 0.54 16.34
CA THR A 6 -12.61 -0.65 16.14
C THR A 6 -14.06 -0.22 15.95
N VAL A 7 -14.71 -0.73 14.89
CA VAL A 7 -16.11 -0.46 14.56
C VAL A 7 -16.83 -1.78 14.22
N ALA A 8 -18.09 -1.93 14.62
CA ALA A 8 -18.89 -3.08 14.19
C ALA A 8 -19.27 -2.92 12.71
N TYR A 9 -19.39 -4.04 12.01
CA TYR A 9 -19.78 -4.05 10.59
C TYR A 9 -21.06 -3.23 10.34
N ASP A 10 -22.07 -3.40 11.19
CA ASP A 10 -23.37 -2.72 11.08
C ASP A 10 -23.26 -1.20 11.27
N ASP A 11 -22.18 -0.72 11.88
CA ASP A 11 -21.95 0.71 12.13
C ASP A 11 -21.03 1.35 11.07
N LEU A 12 -20.49 0.59 10.11
CA LEU A 12 -19.54 1.12 9.12
C LEU A 12 -20.12 2.27 8.28
N GLU A 13 -21.40 2.17 7.90
CA GLU A 13 -22.06 3.20 7.10
C GLU A 13 -22.05 4.56 7.80
N SER A 14 -22.10 4.58 9.13
CA SER A 14 -22.05 5.82 9.91
C SER A 14 -20.73 6.60 9.74
N LEU A 15 -19.68 5.95 9.26
CA LEU A 15 -18.37 6.56 9.03
C LEU A 15 -18.22 7.17 7.64
N ALA A 16 -19.22 7.04 6.77
CA ALA A 16 -19.18 7.57 5.42
C ALA A 16 -18.88 9.09 5.43
N GLY A 17 -17.88 9.50 4.66
CA GLY A 17 -17.43 10.89 4.57
C GLY A 17 -16.54 11.37 5.71
N GLN A 18 -16.21 10.53 6.70
CA GLN A 18 -15.32 10.87 7.80
C GLN A 18 -13.91 10.33 7.58
N GLU A 19 -12.90 11.03 8.12
CA GLU A 19 -11.57 10.46 8.27
C GLU A 19 -11.60 9.36 9.34
N VAL A 20 -11.13 8.17 8.98
CA VAL A 20 -11.12 7.00 9.88
C VAL A 20 -9.80 6.83 10.64
N GLY A 21 -8.77 7.58 10.22
CA GLY A 21 -7.46 7.73 10.86
C GLY A 21 -6.31 7.73 9.84
N VAL A 22 -5.08 7.72 10.36
CA VAL A 22 -3.85 7.85 9.58
C VAL A 22 -2.87 6.77 10.05
N SER A 23 -2.23 6.06 9.11
CA SER A 23 -1.23 5.03 9.41
C SER A 23 0.05 5.66 9.96
N ASP A 24 0.93 4.84 10.54
CA ASP A 24 2.30 5.28 10.80
C ASP A 24 3.05 5.46 9.44
N TRP A 25 4.19 6.14 9.46
CA TRP A 25 5.05 6.22 8.28
C TRP A 25 5.79 4.89 8.05
N HIS A 26 5.81 4.43 6.79
CA HIS A 26 6.52 3.23 6.39
C HIS A 26 7.60 3.55 5.37
N THR A 27 8.83 3.10 5.64
CA THR A 27 9.93 3.19 4.69
C THR A 27 9.79 2.12 3.62
N ILE A 28 9.91 2.51 2.35
CA ILE A 28 10.03 1.58 1.22
C ILE A 28 11.52 1.45 0.92
N ASP A 29 12.10 0.32 1.30
CA ASP A 29 13.48 -0.01 1.01
C ASP A 29 13.61 -0.86 -0.26
N GLN A 30 14.85 -0.98 -0.74
CA GLN A 30 15.15 -1.74 -1.95
C GLN A 30 14.83 -3.23 -1.80
N ASP A 31 14.96 -3.79 -0.59
CA ASP A 31 14.67 -5.20 -0.33
C ASP A 31 13.19 -5.51 -0.57
N ARG A 32 12.28 -4.65 -0.10
CA ARG A 32 10.84 -4.79 -0.38
C ARG A 32 10.53 -4.66 -1.87
N VAL A 33 11.17 -3.72 -2.57
CA VAL A 33 11.04 -3.56 -4.03
C VAL A 33 11.47 -4.83 -4.74
N ASN A 34 12.63 -5.40 -4.38
CA ASN A 34 13.14 -6.64 -4.95
C ASN A 34 12.20 -7.82 -4.66
N MET A 35 11.74 -7.99 -3.41
CA MET A 35 10.79 -9.04 -3.06
C MET A 35 9.47 -8.95 -3.85
N PHE A 36 9.01 -7.73 -4.15
CA PHE A 36 7.83 -7.55 -4.99
C PHE A 36 8.08 -7.93 -6.44
N ALA A 37 9.27 -7.61 -6.97
CA ALA A 37 9.70 -8.09 -8.30
C ALA A 37 9.69 -9.62 -8.38
N GLU A 38 10.26 -10.30 -7.37
CA GLU A 38 10.26 -11.77 -7.30
C GLU A 38 8.84 -12.34 -7.22
N ALA A 39 7.96 -11.71 -6.44
CA ALA A 39 6.58 -12.17 -6.27
C ALA A 39 5.70 -11.98 -7.51
N THR A 40 5.98 -10.96 -8.33
CA THR A 40 5.14 -10.58 -9.47
C THR A 40 5.74 -10.91 -10.83
N GLY A 41 7.03 -11.20 -10.88
CA GLY A 41 7.79 -11.34 -12.12
C GLY A 41 8.20 -10.01 -12.75
N ASP A 42 7.81 -8.86 -12.19
CA ASP A 42 8.16 -7.55 -12.72
C ASP A 42 9.57 -7.10 -12.29
N HIS A 43 10.56 -7.51 -13.09
CA HIS A 43 11.97 -7.18 -12.91
C HIS A 43 12.40 -6.01 -13.79
N GLN A 44 11.50 -5.07 -14.10
CA GLN A 44 11.87 -3.90 -14.90
C GLN A 44 13.03 -3.15 -14.22
N TRP A 45 14.06 -2.82 -14.99
CA TRP A 45 15.33 -2.28 -14.50
C TRP A 45 15.18 -1.02 -13.63
N ILE A 46 14.13 -0.21 -13.85
CA ILE A 46 13.85 1.00 -13.07
C ILE A 46 13.58 0.70 -11.59
N HIS A 47 13.22 -0.55 -11.26
CA HIS A 47 12.93 -1.01 -9.90
C HIS A 47 14.13 -1.72 -9.28
N VAL A 48 14.81 -2.59 -10.03
CA VAL A 48 15.75 -3.58 -9.46
C VAL A 48 17.22 -3.36 -9.83
N ASP A 49 17.51 -2.64 -10.92
CA ASP A 49 18.88 -2.30 -11.31
C ASP A 49 19.26 -0.95 -10.69
N VAL A 50 19.71 -0.99 -9.43
CA VAL A 50 20.02 0.20 -8.64
C VAL A 50 21.10 1.06 -9.30
N GLU A 51 22.14 0.44 -9.87
CA GLU A 51 23.23 1.17 -10.51
C GLU A 51 22.72 1.94 -11.73
N ARG A 52 22.00 1.26 -12.62
CA ARG A 52 21.46 1.88 -13.82
C ARG A 52 20.39 2.92 -13.50
N ALA A 53 19.46 2.62 -12.60
CA ALA A 53 18.41 3.56 -12.20
C ALA A 53 18.99 4.82 -11.54
N THR A 54 20.00 4.67 -10.70
CA THR A 54 20.70 5.83 -10.11
C THR A 54 21.33 6.70 -11.20
N LYS A 55 21.95 6.09 -12.22
CA LYS A 55 22.60 6.81 -13.32
C LYS A 55 21.62 7.49 -14.27
N GLU A 56 20.52 6.84 -14.62
CA GLU A 56 19.59 7.30 -15.66
C GLU A 56 18.38 8.07 -15.12
N LEU A 57 17.95 7.81 -13.87
CA LEU A 57 16.76 8.40 -13.24
C LEU A 57 17.08 9.19 -11.95
N GLY A 58 18.26 8.98 -11.36
CA GLY A 58 18.67 9.57 -10.07
C GLY A 58 18.48 8.63 -8.88
N SER A 59 17.54 7.68 -8.96
CA SER A 59 17.36 6.58 -8.01
C SER A 59 16.50 5.47 -8.65
N PRO A 60 16.53 4.24 -8.12
CA PRO A 60 15.43 3.30 -8.36
C PRO A 60 14.12 3.88 -7.84
N ILE A 61 13.01 3.41 -8.41
CA ILE A 61 11.65 3.77 -7.98
C ILE A 61 10.89 2.50 -7.62
N ALA A 62 9.96 2.57 -6.68
CA ALA A 62 9.10 1.46 -6.35
C ALA A 62 8.13 1.10 -7.49
N HIS A 63 7.68 -0.15 -7.55
CA HIS A 63 6.58 -0.54 -8.43
C HIS A 63 5.31 0.22 -8.02
N GLY A 64 4.58 0.80 -8.97
CA GLY A 64 3.28 1.41 -8.66
C GLY A 64 2.32 0.41 -7.99
N PHE A 65 2.32 -0.83 -8.45
CA PHE A 65 1.53 -1.90 -7.83
C PHE A 65 2.01 -2.33 -6.45
N LEU A 66 3.31 -2.17 -6.13
CA LEU A 66 3.78 -2.31 -4.75
C LEU A 66 3.11 -1.26 -3.88
N THR A 67 3.18 0.02 -4.25
CA THR A 67 2.53 1.11 -3.50
C THR A 67 1.03 0.86 -3.29
N LEU A 68 0.31 0.44 -4.33
CA LEU A 68 -1.11 0.09 -4.22
C LEU A 68 -1.35 -1.09 -3.26
N SER A 69 -0.49 -2.11 -3.32
CA SER A 69 -0.61 -3.33 -2.50
C SER A 69 -0.38 -3.10 -1.00
N LEU A 70 0.11 -1.92 -0.59
CA LEU A 70 0.27 -1.57 0.82
C LEU A 70 -1.05 -1.19 1.51
N LEU A 71 -2.11 -0.88 0.75
CA LEU A 71 -3.41 -0.45 1.29
C LEU A 71 -3.98 -1.38 2.38
N PRO A 72 -3.95 -2.73 2.27
CA PRO A 72 -4.43 -3.61 3.33
C PRO A 72 -3.64 -3.47 4.63
N MET A 73 -2.31 -3.33 4.52
CA MET A 73 -1.43 -3.15 5.68
C MET A 73 -1.70 -1.80 6.35
N LEU A 74 -1.66 -0.71 5.57
CA LEU A 74 -1.91 0.65 6.07
C LEU A 74 -3.33 0.80 6.65
N GLY A 75 -4.33 0.24 5.98
CA GLY A 75 -5.72 0.26 6.45
C GLY A 75 -5.92 -0.47 7.78
N SER A 76 -5.18 -1.56 8.01
CA SER A 76 -5.25 -2.33 9.26
C SER A 76 -4.67 -1.58 10.48
N GLU A 77 -3.78 -0.61 10.25
CA GLU A 77 -3.26 0.28 11.31
C GLU A 77 -4.27 1.35 11.72
N VAL A 78 -5.28 1.60 10.88
CA VAL A 78 -6.23 2.69 11.05
C VAL A 78 -7.59 2.20 11.52
N LEU A 79 -8.13 1.16 10.90
CA LEU A 79 -9.50 0.71 11.12
C LEU A 79 -9.59 -0.81 11.23
N ARG A 80 -10.25 -1.28 12.29
CA ARG A 80 -10.61 -2.68 12.49
C ARG A 80 -12.12 -2.85 12.47
N VAL A 81 -12.61 -3.74 11.61
CA VAL A 81 -14.04 -4.06 11.52
C VAL A 81 -14.33 -5.34 12.28
N SER A 82 -15.20 -5.26 13.30
CA SER A 82 -15.70 -6.42 14.04
C SER A 82 -17.02 -6.93 13.45
N GLY A 83 -17.46 -8.12 13.85
CA GLY A 83 -18.67 -8.73 13.29
C GLY A 83 -18.51 -9.37 11.90
N THR A 84 -17.28 -9.41 11.36
CA THR A 84 -16.94 -10.10 10.12
C THR A 84 -15.87 -11.17 10.35
N THR A 85 -15.80 -12.18 9.48
CA THR A 85 -14.77 -13.23 9.55
C THR A 85 -13.69 -13.06 8.49
N ARG A 86 -13.99 -12.42 7.36
CA ARG A 86 -13.10 -12.23 6.22
C ARG A 86 -13.44 -10.95 5.48
N GLY A 87 -12.42 -10.27 4.96
CA GLY A 87 -12.55 -9.22 3.96
C GLY A 87 -11.84 -9.67 2.67
N ILE A 88 -12.37 -9.28 1.52
CA ILE A 88 -11.78 -9.57 0.22
C ILE A 88 -11.61 -8.25 -0.51
N ASN A 89 -10.47 -8.08 -1.20
CA ASN A 89 -10.31 -6.98 -2.15
C ASN A 89 -11.24 -7.24 -3.34
N TYR A 90 -12.37 -6.53 -3.39
CA TYR A 90 -13.32 -6.63 -4.51
C TYR A 90 -12.74 -6.03 -5.80
N GLY A 91 -11.97 -4.95 -5.66
CA GLY A 91 -11.36 -4.24 -6.77
C GLY A 91 -11.03 -2.81 -6.38
N SER A 92 -10.65 -2.03 -7.38
CA SER A 92 -10.44 -0.59 -7.25
C SER A 92 -11.06 0.09 -8.46
N ASP A 93 -11.68 1.26 -8.24
CA ASP A 93 -12.26 2.04 -9.33
C ASP A 93 -11.15 2.81 -10.08
N LYS A 94 -10.87 4.05 -9.68
CA LYS A 94 -9.99 4.96 -10.41
C LYS A 94 -8.63 5.13 -9.74
N VAL A 95 -7.76 4.14 -9.88
CA VAL A 95 -6.35 4.23 -9.41
C VAL A 95 -5.51 5.04 -10.39
N ARG A 96 -4.69 5.96 -9.89
CA ARG A 96 -3.71 6.75 -10.68
C ARG A 96 -2.42 6.89 -9.88
N PHE A 97 -1.28 6.68 -10.53
CA PHE A 97 0.04 6.94 -9.95
C PHE A 97 0.51 8.32 -10.42
N THR A 98 0.48 9.31 -9.53
CA THR A 98 0.71 10.72 -9.87
C THR A 98 2.15 11.17 -9.66
N ASN A 99 2.94 10.42 -8.88
CA ASN A 99 4.35 10.65 -8.69
C ASN A 99 5.09 9.33 -8.43
N MET A 100 6.41 9.35 -8.62
CA MET A 100 7.29 8.24 -8.28
C MET A 100 7.46 8.16 -6.76
N VAL A 101 7.60 6.94 -6.24
CA VAL A 101 7.94 6.63 -4.83
C VAL A 101 9.33 6.03 -4.80
#